data_AF-A0A517PNC8-F1
#
_entry.id   AF-A0A517PNC8-F1
#
_cell.length_a   1.000
_cell.length_b   1.000
_cell.length_c   1.000
_cell.angle_alpha   90.00
_cell.angle_beta   90.00
_cell.angle_gamma   90.00
#
_symmetry.space_group_name_H-M   'P 1'
#
loop_
_entity.id
_entity.type
_entity.pdbx_description
1 polymer ?
#
loop_
_entity_poly.entity_id
_entity_poly.type
_entity_poly.pdbx_seq_one_letter_code
_entity_poly.pdbx_strand_id
1 'polypeptide(L)'
;MNSFLSRGSIVSVCCLYILFVCQSFTTASQDPKNPGHEQIGTVMGRAVYRDQLRTGKNVTQREELFRLFAQPVKEQYISDRRKSLVPTEKEISYAASFFCRDQQIRRLDDKEKNMIRQQLLTIEKQLRTEQLVSSEKLKLQEQQTELRACLDMPCRTFARFMLDRWKFQRHIYLTYGKGRILWQQAGIEAFDGMYRWLQAREKQGEFSIDDPRLHTEFYAYWTTQKHGAFLTRDQKRIREFLSPDWAHQLPRAEQHFKKLPETKPNQK
;
A
#
# COMPACT_ATOMS: atom_id res chain seq x y z
N MET A 1 59.29 48.39 46.63
CA MET A 1 59.97 47.11 46.90
C MET A 1 59.23 46.05 46.10
N ASN A 2 59.66 45.84 44.85
CA ASN A 2 60.57 44.77 44.38
C ASN A 2 59.71 43.74 43.63
N SER A 3 59.65 43.80 42.29
CA SER A 3 60.55 43.05 41.36
C SER A 3 60.08 41.59 41.18
N PHE A 4 60.12 40.89 40.05
CA PHE A 4 60.44 41.12 38.64
C PHE A 4 60.23 39.74 37.94
N LEU A 5 60.14 39.72 36.59
CA LEU A 5 60.42 38.57 35.68
C LEU A 5 59.36 37.43 35.62
N SER A 6 59.08 36.77 34.49
CA SER A 6 59.55 36.86 33.10
C SER A 6 58.74 35.92 32.20
N ARG A 7 58.45 36.40 30.98
CA ARG A 7 58.38 35.76 29.64
C ARG A 7 57.80 34.35 29.44
N GLY A 8 56.94 34.27 28.42
CA GLY A 8 56.73 33.07 27.61
C GLY A 8 55.69 33.26 26.50
N SER A 9 56.12 33.75 25.34
CA SER A 9 55.31 33.80 24.11
C SER A 9 55.06 32.40 23.56
N ILE A 10 53.80 32.02 23.31
CA ILE A 10 53.44 31.05 22.26
C ILE A 10 52.20 31.57 21.53
N VAL A 11 52.42 31.87 20.26
CA VAL A 11 51.41 32.10 19.23
C VAL A 11 50.50 30.88 19.16
N SER A 12 49.19 31.06 19.34
CA SER A 12 48.23 30.03 18.95
C SER A 12 47.04 30.66 18.24
N VAL A 13 47.13 30.57 16.91
CA VAL A 13 46.08 30.81 15.94
C VAL A 13 44.91 29.86 16.27
N CYS A 14 43.85 30.37 16.89
CA CYS A 14 42.60 29.62 17.01
C CYS A 14 41.75 29.90 15.78
N CYS A 15 41.79 28.94 14.86
CA CYS A 15 40.93 28.84 13.69
C CYS A 15 39.45 28.92 14.08
N LEU A 16 38.76 29.93 13.54
CA LEU A 16 37.31 29.97 13.43
C LEU A 16 36.84 28.79 12.55
N TYR A 17 36.39 27.71 13.18
CA TYR A 17 35.57 26.70 12.50
C TYR A 17 34.17 27.27 12.33
N ILE A 18 33.95 27.95 11.21
CA ILE A 18 32.61 28.21 10.69
C ILE A 18 32.08 26.85 10.20
N LEU A 19 31.19 26.25 10.99
CA LEU A 19 30.36 25.13 10.57
C LEU A 19 29.46 25.60 9.41
N PHE A 20 29.94 25.41 8.19
CA PHE A 20 29.12 25.44 6.99
C PHE A 20 28.15 24.26 7.06
N VAL A 21 26.99 24.48 7.66
CA VAL A 21 25.84 23.59 7.45
C VAL A 21 25.39 23.84 6.02
N CYS A 22 25.85 23.00 5.10
CA CYS A 22 25.30 22.90 3.76
C CYS A 22 23.83 22.48 3.87
N GLN A 23 22.94 23.46 3.98
CA GLN A 23 21.55 23.27 3.57
C GLN A 23 21.57 23.22 2.05
N SER A 24 21.76 22.03 1.50
CA SER A 24 21.41 21.75 0.11
C SER A 24 19.89 21.84 0.01
N PHE A 25 19.38 23.05 -0.20
CA PHE A 25 18.12 23.21 -0.89
C PHE A 25 18.36 22.66 -2.29
N THR A 26 18.01 21.40 -2.51
CA THR A 26 17.89 20.84 -3.85
C THR A 26 16.69 21.54 -4.48
N THR A 27 16.92 22.73 -5.03
CA THR A 27 16.00 23.31 -6.01
C THR A 27 15.87 22.27 -7.10
N ALA A 28 14.63 21.80 -7.33
CA ALA A 28 14.31 20.92 -8.45
C ALA A 28 14.88 21.56 -9.72
N SER A 29 16.01 21.03 -10.17
CA SER A 29 16.70 21.49 -11.37
C SER A 29 15.86 21.02 -12.54
N GLN A 30 15.10 21.93 -13.15
CA GLN A 30 14.53 21.67 -14.46
C GLN A 30 15.69 21.45 -15.42
N ASP A 31 15.90 20.19 -15.86
CA ASP A 31 16.83 19.91 -16.95
C ASP A 31 16.28 20.58 -18.21
N PRO A 32 16.93 21.63 -18.74
CA PRO A 32 16.44 22.36 -19.90
C PRO A 32 16.34 21.46 -21.15
N LYS A 33 16.99 20.29 -21.14
CA LYS A 33 16.98 19.33 -22.25
C LYS A 33 15.80 18.36 -22.21
N ASN A 34 15.07 18.25 -21.10
CA ASN A 34 13.95 17.31 -21.00
C ASN A 34 12.81 17.87 -20.12
N PRO A 35 11.97 18.77 -20.67
CA PRO A 35 10.88 19.38 -19.92
C PRO A 35 9.92 18.30 -19.38
N GLY A 36 9.71 18.30 -18.06
CA GLY A 36 8.89 17.28 -17.38
C GLY A 36 9.69 16.15 -16.73
N HIS A 37 11.00 16.04 -16.97
CA HIS A 37 11.88 15.08 -16.27
C HIS A 37 12.44 15.65 -14.96
N GLU A 38 11.63 16.39 -14.21
CA GLU A 38 12.01 16.87 -12.88
C GLU A 38 11.65 15.83 -11.82
N GLN A 39 12.57 15.59 -10.88
CA GLN A 39 12.30 14.75 -9.74
C GLN A 39 11.28 15.43 -8.82
N ILE A 40 10.20 14.72 -8.50
CA ILE A 40 9.08 15.21 -7.67
C ILE A 40 9.03 14.53 -6.30
N GLY A 41 9.94 13.59 -6.05
CA GLY A 41 10.00 12.87 -4.79
C GLY A 41 10.84 11.60 -4.87
N THR A 42 10.72 10.78 -3.82
CA THR A 42 11.33 9.46 -3.75
C THR A 42 10.35 8.42 -3.23
N VAL A 43 10.51 7.17 -3.62
CA VAL A 43 9.77 6.03 -3.06
C VAL A 43 10.71 4.83 -2.97
N MET A 44 10.84 4.25 -1.78
CA MET A 44 11.71 3.09 -1.52
C MET A 44 13.15 3.30 -2.04
N GLY A 45 13.69 4.51 -1.87
CA GLY A 45 15.03 4.90 -2.32
C GLY A 45 15.17 5.17 -3.83
N ARG A 46 14.07 5.16 -4.60
CA ARG A 46 14.07 5.45 -6.04
C ARG A 46 13.48 6.83 -6.32
N ALA A 47 14.08 7.59 -7.22
CA ALA A 47 13.56 8.87 -7.68
C ALA A 47 12.24 8.67 -8.47
N VAL A 48 11.27 9.55 -8.22
CA VAL A 48 10.02 9.64 -8.97
C VAL A 48 10.03 10.94 -9.75
N TYR A 49 9.69 10.88 -11.03
CA TYR A 49 9.77 12.01 -11.97
C TYR A 49 8.38 12.47 -12.41
N ARG A 50 8.24 13.76 -12.75
CA ARG A 50 6.95 14.35 -13.12
C ARG A 50 6.33 13.72 -14.36
N ASP A 51 7.15 13.36 -15.36
CA ASP A 51 6.73 12.66 -16.58
C ASP A 51 6.14 11.26 -16.33
N GLN A 52 6.29 10.71 -15.12
CA GLN A 52 5.67 9.45 -14.71
C GLN A 52 4.21 9.60 -14.28
N LEU A 53 3.71 10.83 -14.10
CA LEU A 53 2.29 11.11 -13.82
C LEU A 53 1.46 10.96 -15.10
N ARG A 54 0.59 9.94 -15.15
CA ARG A 54 -0.24 9.61 -16.31
C ARG A 54 -1.66 10.16 -16.15
N THR A 55 -1.78 11.46 -15.91
CA THR A 55 -3.08 12.11 -15.75
C THR A 55 -3.82 12.21 -17.08
N GLY A 56 -5.13 12.05 -17.06
CA GLY A 56 -5.96 12.15 -18.25
C GLY A 56 -7.44 12.22 -17.92
N LYS A 57 -8.30 12.08 -18.93
CA LYS A 57 -9.76 12.21 -18.77
C LYS A 57 -10.36 11.33 -17.66
N ASN A 58 -9.76 10.15 -17.42
CA ASN A 58 -10.26 9.15 -16.47
C ASN A 58 -9.27 8.83 -15.35
N VAL A 59 -8.14 9.56 -15.26
CA VAL A 59 -7.10 9.30 -14.27
C VAL A 59 -6.71 10.63 -13.63
N THR A 60 -7.06 10.77 -12.36
CA THR A 60 -6.80 11.97 -11.58
C THR A 60 -5.33 12.03 -11.14
N GLN A 61 -4.84 13.25 -10.89
CA GLN A 61 -3.49 13.44 -10.34
C GLN A 61 -3.30 12.70 -9.02
N ARG A 62 -4.33 12.69 -8.17
CA ARG A 62 -4.31 11.96 -6.90
C ARG A 62 -4.12 10.46 -7.08
N GLU A 63 -4.87 9.83 -8.00
CA GLU A 63 -4.73 8.39 -8.26
C GLU A 63 -3.29 8.05 -8.69
N GLU A 64 -2.68 8.90 -9.52
CA GLU A 64 -1.29 8.73 -9.93
C GLU A 64 -0.30 8.95 -8.78
N LEU A 65 -0.53 9.93 -7.91
CA LEU A 65 0.29 10.12 -6.71
C LEU A 65 0.20 8.91 -5.78
N PHE A 66 -0.99 8.32 -5.61
CA PHE A 66 -1.14 7.07 -4.86
C PHE A 66 -0.42 5.91 -5.53
N ARG A 67 -0.56 5.76 -6.86
CA ARG A 67 0.11 4.71 -7.64
C ARG A 67 1.63 4.81 -7.52
N LEU A 68 2.19 6.01 -7.54
CA LEU A 68 3.63 6.24 -7.50
C LEU A 68 4.21 6.17 -6.09
N PHE A 69 3.55 6.76 -5.09
CA PHE A 69 4.12 6.91 -3.74
C PHE A 69 3.54 5.92 -2.72
N ALA A 70 2.21 5.77 -2.66
CA ALA A 70 1.56 4.96 -1.63
C ALA A 70 1.53 3.46 -1.95
N GLN A 71 1.31 3.10 -3.22
CA GLN A 71 1.12 1.72 -3.63
C GLN A 71 2.37 0.86 -3.43
N PRO A 72 3.59 1.27 -3.85
CA PRO A 72 4.79 0.46 -3.63
C PRO A 72 5.07 0.25 -2.14
N VAL A 73 4.86 1.29 -1.33
CA VAL A 73 4.99 1.26 0.12
C VAL A 73 3.99 0.28 0.74
N LYS A 74 2.74 0.29 0.29
CA LYS A 74 1.71 -0.66 0.71
C LYS A 74 2.09 -2.10 0.37
N GLU A 75 2.54 -2.33 -0.86
CA GLU A 75 2.90 -3.66 -1.36
C GLU A 75 4.07 -4.24 -0.55
N GLN A 76 5.12 -3.44 -0.31
CA GLN A 76 6.20 -3.84 0.59
C GLN A 76 5.69 -4.13 1.99
N TYR A 77 4.87 -3.25 2.56
CA TYR A 77 4.32 -3.42 3.92
C TYR A 77 3.51 -4.71 4.07
N ILE A 78 2.76 -5.09 3.04
CA ILE A 78 2.02 -6.36 3.00
C ILE A 78 2.98 -7.54 2.84
N SER A 79 3.98 -7.42 1.98
CA SER A 79 5.00 -8.46 1.76
C SER A 79 5.75 -8.80 3.06
N ASP A 80 6.22 -7.79 3.79
CA ASP A 80 6.93 -7.95 5.07
C ASP A 80 6.06 -8.60 6.16
N ARG A 81 4.73 -8.56 5.98
CA ARG A 81 3.73 -9.07 6.92
C ARG A 81 2.84 -10.14 6.28
N ARG A 82 3.37 -10.85 5.28
CA ARG A 82 2.61 -11.82 4.48
C ARG A 82 1.81 -12.80 5.34
N LYS A 83 2.42 -13.33 6.41
CA LYS A 83 1.77 -14.30 7.31
C LYS A 83 0.49 -13.77 7.97
N SER A 84 0.42 -12.47 8.29
CA SER A 84 -0.75 -11.89 8.97
C SER A 84 -1.70 -11.17 8.02
N LEU A 85 -1.21 -10.63 6.90
CA LEU A 85 -2.02 -9.80 6.00
C LEU A 85 -2.50 -10.51 4.75
N VAL A 86 -1.75 -11.50 4.24
CA VAL A 86 -2.19 -12.25 3.07
C VAL A 86 -3.14 -13.37 3.50
N PRO A 87 -4.33 -13.50 2.89
CA PRO A 87 -5.25 -14.59 3.16
C PRO A 87 -4.64 -15.94 2.75
N THR A 88 -4.80 -16.93 3.62
CA THR A 88 -4.49 -18.32 3.33
C THR A 88 -5.57 -18.96 2.45
N GLU A 89 -5.23 -20.06 1.79
CA GLU A 89 -6.18 -20.84 0.99
C GLU A 89 -7.41 -21.27 1.78
N LYS A 90 -7.23 -21.67 3.05
CA LYS A 90 -8.34 -22.05 3.92
C LYS A 90 -9.27 -20.87 4.22
N GLU A 91 -8.71 -19.69 4.45
CA GLU A 91 -9.51 -18.46 4.68
C GLU A 91 -10.31 -18.10 3.42
N ILE A 92 -9.68 -18.16 2.25
CA ILE A 92 -10.33 -17.87 0.96
C ILE A 92 -11.46 -18.86 0.70
N SER A 93 -11.22 -20.16 0.83
CA SER A 93 -12.25 -21.19 0.61
C SER A 93 -13.44 -21.04 1.56
N TYR A 94 -13.17 -20.73 2.84
CA TYR A 94 -14.24 -20.48 3.81
C TYR A 94 -15.08 -19.26 3.41
N ALA A 95 -14.45 -18.12 3.14
CA ALA A 95 -15.15 -16.90 2.75
C ALA A 95 -15.91 -17.08 1.43
N ALA A 96 -15.34 -17.79 0.46
CA ALA A 96 -15.97 -18.11 -0.82
C ALA A 96 -17.30 -18.87 -0.60
N SER A 97 -17.28 -19.90 0.25
CA SER A 97 -18.50 -20.65 0.59
C SER A 97 -19.59 -19.77 1.22
N PHE A 98 -19.21 -18.79 2.05
CA PHE A 98 -20.14 -17.83 2.65
C PHE A 98 -20.76 -16.94 1.58
N PHE A 99 -19.94 -16.35 0.71
CA PHE A 99 -20.38 -15.38 -0.31
C PHE A 99 -21.21 -16.02 -1.41
N CYS A 100 -21.00 -17.30 -1.71
CA CYS A 100 -21.82 -18.01 -2.70
C CYS A 100 -23.26 -18.27 -2.26
N ARG A 101 -23.64 -17.91 -1.03
CA ARG A 101 -25.05 -17.89 -0.63
C ARG A 101 -25.80 -16.70 -1.23
N ASP A 102 -25.08 -15.65 -1.62
CA ASP A 102 -25.64 -14.48 -2.28
C ASP A 102 -25.87 -14.73 -3.78
N GLN A 103 -27.08 -14.45 -4.28
CA GLN A 103 -27.43 -14.71 -5.67
C GLN A 103 -26.75 -13.75 -6.66
N GLN A 104 -26.48 -12.50 -6.27
CA GLN A 104 -25.78 -11.55 -7.14
C GLN A 104 -24.31 -11.94 -7.29
N ILE A 105 -23.68 -12.38 -6.20
CA ILE A 105 -22.29 -12.87 -6.23
C ILE A 105 -22.20 -14.12 -7.11
N ARG A 106 -23.16 -15.06 -7.00
CA ARG A 106 -23.23 -16.22 -7.90
C ARG A 106 -23.32 -15.85 -9.38
N ARG A 107 -24.11 -14.85 -9.76
CA ARG A 107 -24.17 -14.39 -11.16
C ARG A 107 -22.84 -13.82 -11.66
N LEU A 108 -22.13 -13.08 -10.81
CA LEU A 108 -20.80 -12.57 -11.13
C LEU A 108 -19.80 -13.72 -11.29
N ASP A 109 -19.84 -14.70 -10.39
CA ASP A 109 -19.06 -15.94 -10.46
C ASP A 109 -19.35 -16.73 -11.74
N ASP A 110 -20.61 -16.88 -12.14
CA ASP A 110 -20.98 -17.57 -13.39
C ASP A 110 -20.43 -16.86 -14.63
N LYS A 111 -20.47 -15.52 -14.64
CA LYS A 111 -19.88 -14.72 -15.73
C LYS A 111 -18.36 -14.94 -15.80
N GLU A 112 -17.68 -14.91 -14.65
CA GLU A 112 -16.24 -15.16 -14.55
C GLU A 112 -15.89 -16.58 -14.99
N LYS A 113 -16.62 -17.59 -14.52
CA LYS A 113 -16.48 -18.99 -14.93
C LYS A 113 -16.66 -19.18 -16.43
N ASN A 114 -17.63 -18.49 -17.03
CA ASN A 114 -17.79 -18.53 -18.49
C ASN A 114 -16.58 -17.96 -19.22
N MET A 115 -15.99 -16.86 -18.73
CA MET A 115 -14.74 -16.33 -19.28
C MET A 115 -13.57 -17.31 -19.10
N ILE A 116 -13.44 -17.93 -17.93
CA ILE A 116 -12.41 -18.95 -17.65
C ILE A 116 -12.57 -20.16 -18.58
N ARG A 117 -13.81 -20.64 -18.80
CA ARG A 117 -14.10 -21.72 -19.76
C ARG A 117 -13.63 -21.36 -21.17
N GLN A 118 -13.86 -20.11 -21.61
CA GLN A 118 -13.36 -19.66 -22.93
C GLN A 118 -11.82 -19.64 -22.97
N GLN A 119 -11.15 -19.16 -21.93
CA GLN A 119 -9.69 -19.19 -21.84
C GLN A 119 -9.13 -20.61 -21.86
N LEU A 120 -9.75 -21.54 -21.13
CA LEU A 120 -9.37 -22.95 -21.13
C LEU A 120 -9.49 -23.57 -22.53
N LEU A 121 -10.56 -23.25 -23.27
CA LEU A 121 -10.70 -23.70 -24.66
C LEU A 121 -9.58 -23.16 -25.56
N THR A 122 -9.19 -21.90 -25.38
CA THR A 122 -8.05 -21.31 -26.11
C THR A 122 -6.75 -22.04 -25.80
N ILE A 123 -6.43 -22.22 -24.51
CA ILE A 123 -5.20 -22.92 -24.08
C ILE A 123 -5.20 -24.36 -24.57
N GLU A 124 -6.33 -25.07 -24.48
CA GLU A 124 -6.46 -26.44 -24.97
C GLU A 124 -6.24 -26.53 -26.48
N LYS A 125 -6.68 -25.53 -27.25
CA LYS A 125 -6.39 -25.44 -28.68
C LYS A 125 -4.89 -25.24 -28.90
N GLN A 126 -4.26 -24.26 -28.25
CA GLN A 126 -2.83 -23.98 -28.40
C GLN A 126 -1.97 -25.20 -28.07
N LEU A 127 -2.24 -25.88 -26.95
CA LEU A 127 -1.53 -27.09 -26.54
C LEU A 127 -1.69 -28.26 -27.54
N ARG A 128 -2.75 -28.28 -28.36
CA ARG A 128 -2.98 -29.31 -29.38
C ARG A 128 -2.43 -28.95 -30.76
N THR A 129 -2.44 -27.66 -31.14
CA THR A 129 -2.21 -27.24 -32.53
C THR A 129 -0.89 -26.53 -32.76
N GLU A 130 -0.25 -25.97 -31.72
CA GLU A 130 0.97 -25.17 -31.87
C GLU A 130 2.22 -26.00 -31.58
N GLN A 131 3.28 -25.82 -32.39
CA GLN A 131 4.61 -26.33 -32.08
C GLN A 131 5.26 -25.41 -31.03
N LEU A 132 4.90 -25.63 -29.77
CA LEU A 132 5.41 -24.87 -28.62
C LEU A 132 6.75 -25.44 -28.15
N VAL A 133 7.67 -24.57 -27.75
CA VAL A 133 8.86 -25.00 -27.00
C VAL A 133 8.48 -25.43 -25.57
N SER A 134 9.29 -26.29 -24.96
CA SER A 134 8.98 -26.95 -23.68
C SER A 134 8.62 -25.99 -22.54
N SER A 135 9.24 -24.81 -22.49
CA SER A 135 8.97 -23.78 -21.48
C SER A 135 7.61 -23.11 -21.64
N GLU A 136 7.15 -22.90 -22.87
CA GLU A 136 5.83 -22.35 -23.17
C GLU A 136 4.72 -23.36 -22.88
N LYS A 137 4.96 -24.62 -23.25
CA LYS A 137 4.07 -25.74 -22.94
C LYS A 137 3.87 -25.88 -21.43
N LEU A 138 4.95 -25.80 -20.64
CA LEU A 138 4.87 -25.87 -19.18
C LEU A 138 4.03 -24.72 -18.60
N LYS A 139 4.29 -23.47 -19.04
CA LYS A 139 3.50 -22.30 -18.60
C LYS A 139 2.02 -22.45 -18.91
N LEU A 140 1.67 -22.91 -20.12
CA LEU A 140 0.28 -23.12 -20.51
C LEU A 140 -0.38 -24.25 -19.72
N GLN A 141 0.35 -25.31 -19.35
CA GLN A 141 -0.14 -26.38 -18.48
C GLN A 141 -0.35 -25.92 -17.03
N GLU A 142 0.55 -25.09 -16.50
CA GLU A 142 0.38 -24.43 -15.19
C GLU A 142 -0.86 -23.54 -15.20
N GLN A 143 -0.99 -22.67 -16.21
CA GLN A 143 -2.14 -21.79 -16.37
C GLN A 143 -3.44 -22.58 -16.54
N GLN A 144 -3.44 -23.68 -17.31
CA GLN A 144 -4.60 -24.56 -17.43
C GLN A 144 -5.00 -25.17 -16.08
N THR A 145 -4.02 -25.60 -15.28
CA THR A 145 -4.25 -26.18 -13.95
C THR A 145 -4.86 -25.14 -13.01
N GLU A 146 -4.32 -23.92 -13.00
CA GLU A 146 -4.84 -22.80 -12.21
C GLU A 146 -6.28 -22.42 -12.62
N LEU A 147 -6.55 -22.29 -13.91
CA LEU A 147 -7.87 -21.96 -14.42
C LEU A 147 -8.92 -23.04 -14.11
N ARG A 148 -8.54 -24.32 -14.16
CA ARG A 148 -9.42 -25.42 -13.73
C ARG A 148 -9.72 -25.33 -12.24
N ALA A 149 -8.73 -25.08 -11.40
CA ALA A 149 -8.93 -24.88 -9.97
C ALA A 149 -9.86 -23.68 -9.66
N CYS A 150 -9.84 -22.64 -10.51
CA CYS A 150 -10.77 -21.50 -10.39
C CYS A 150 -12.22 -21.87 -10.75
N LEU A 151 -12.47 -22.83 -11.65
CA LEU A 151 -13.83 -23.30 -11.96
C LEU A 151 -14.46 -24.07 -10.80
N ASP A 152 -13.65 -24.82 -10.05
CA ASP A 152 -14.10 -25.69 -8.96
C ASP A 152 -14.43 -24.92 -7.67
N MET A 153 -14.10 -23.63 -7.62
CA MET A 153 -14.24 -22.82 -6.40
C MET A 153 -15.12 -21.58 -6.65
N PRO A 154 -16.45 -21.67 -6.42
CA PRO A 154 -17.34 -20.56 -6.68
C PRO A 154 -17.00 -19.37 -5.78
N CYS A 155 -17.14 -18.15 -6.30
CA CYS A 155 -16.97 -16.86 -5.62
C CYS A 155 -15.56 -16.60 -5.05
N ARG A 156 -14.57 -17.41 -5.43
CA ARG A 156 -13.21 -17.37 -4.88
C ARG A 156 -12.51 -16.03 -5.12
N THR A 157 -12.57 -15.51 -6.34
CA THR A 157 -11.96 -14.22 -6.70
C THR A 157 -12.53 -13.08 -5.85
N PHE A 158 -13.86 -13.06 -5.69
CA PHE A 158 -14.53 -12.09 -4.83
C PHE A 158 -14.12 -12.25 -3.36
N ALA A 159 -14.08 -13.49 -2.86
CA ALA A 159 -13.68 -13.76 -1.48
C ALA A 159 -12.26 -13.29 -1.19
N ARG A 160 -11.32 -13.57 -2.09
CA ARG A 160 -9.94 -13.11 -2.01
C ARG A 160 -9.86 -11.58 -2.01
N PHE A 161 -10.54 -10.92 -2.95
CA PHE A 161 -10.61 -9.47 -3.01
C PHE A 161 -11.11 -8.84 -1.70
N MET A 162 -12.19 -9.39 -1.13
CA MET A 162 -12.74 -8.91 0.14
C MET A 162 -11.79 -9.15 1.31
N LEU A 163 -11.19 -10.34 1.39
CA LEU A 163 -10.25 -10.71 2.45
C LEU A 163 -8.97 -9.87 2.42
N ASP A 164 -8.34 -9.71 1.25
CA ASP A 164 -7.11 -8.90 1.08
C ASP A 164 -7.31 -7.49 1.61
N ARG A 165 -8.43 -6.86 1.24
CA ARG A 165 -8.77 -5.51 1.68
C ARG A 165 -9.11 -5.45 3.15
N TRP A 166 -9.97 -6.35 3.63
CA TRP A 166 -10.39 -6.36 5.02
C TRP A 166 -9.22 -6.61 5.99
N LYS A 167 -8.36 -7.61 5.73
CA LYS A 167 -7.20 -7.92 6.59
C LYS A 167 -6.26 -6.72 6.68
N PHE A 168 -5.95 -6.08 5.54
CA PHE A 168 -5.12 -4.88 5.51
C PHE A 168 -5.77 -3.71 6.26
N GLN A 169 -7.02 -3.35 5.93
CA GLN A 169 -7.68 -2.19 6.54
C GLN A 169 -7.92 -2.39 8.04
N ARG A 170 -8.30 -3.60 8.48
CA ARG A 170 -8.43 -3.96 9.89
C ARG A 170 -7.09 -3.82 10.61
N HIS A 171 -6.00 -4.30 10.01
CA HIS A 171 -4.65 -4.14 10.57
C HIS A 171 -4.26 -2.66 10.72
N ILE A 172 -4.51 -1.85 9.70
CA ILE A 172 -4.23 -0.41 9.73
C ILE A 172 -5.03 0.28 10.84
N TYR A 173 -6.33 -0.01 10.96
CA TYR A 173 -7.19 0.55 12.00
C TYR A 173 -6.70 0.23 13.42
N LEU A 174 -6.27 -1.01 13.64
CA LEU A 174 -5.81 -1.47 14.95
C LEU A 174 -4.39 -0.96 15.28
N THR A 175 -3.54 -0.77 14.27
CA THR A 175 -2.11 -0.44 14.46
C THR A 175 -1.84 1.06 14.46
N TYR A 176 -2.41 1.80 13.51
CA TYR A 176 -2.15 3.23 13.31
C TYR A 176 -3.24 4.11 13.92
N GLY A 177 -3.94 3.58 14.92
CA GLY A 177 -4.98 4.30 15.65
C GLY A 177 -6.37 4.12 15.05
N LYS A 178 -7.35 4.04 15.95
CA LYS A 178 -8.78 3.98 15.67
C LYS A 178 -9.29 5.32 15.10
N GLY A 179 -10.54 5.38 14.68
CA GLY A 179 -11.14 6.63 14.23
C GLY A 179 -12.30 6.40 13.30
N ARG A 180 -12.46 7.32 12.35
CA ARG A 180 -13.45 7.19 11.29
C ARG A 180 -13.10 6.02 10.37
N ILE A 181 -14.13 5.32 9.95
CA ILE A 181 -14.08 4.40 8.81
C ILE A 181 -14.88 5.00 7.66
N LEU A 182 -14.49 4.68 6.43
CA LEU A 182 -15.19 5.10 5.22
C LEU A 182 -15.74 3.87 4.49
N TRP A 183 -17.04 3.88 4.22
CA TRP A 183 -17.68 2.82 3.44
C TRP A 183 -17.58 3.12 1.93
N GLN A 184 -16.99 2.22 1.17
CA GLN A 184 -16.84 2.34 -0.28
C GLN A 184 -17.33 1.10 -1.01
N GLN A 185 -17.51 1.20 -2.33
CA GLN A 185 -17.91 0.07 -3.18
C GLN A 185 -16.95 -1.12 -3.07
N ALA A 186 -15.66 -0.84 -2.88
CA ALA A 186 -14.60 -1.83 -2.76
C ALA A 186 -14.32 -2.27 -1.29
N GLY A 187 -15.25 -2.01 -0.37
CA GLY A 187 -15.11 -2.35 1.04
C GLY A 187 -14.89 -1.15 1.95
N ILE A 188 -14.59 -1.44 3.23
CA ILE A 188 -14.43 -0.43 4.27
C ILE A 188 -12.96 -0.04 4.40
N GLU A 189 -12.70 1.26 4.38
CA GLU A 189 -11.38 1.86 4.63
C GLU A 189 -11.27 2.31 6.09
N ALA A 190 -10.14 2.01 6.72
CA ALA A 190 -9.73 2.58 8.01
C ALA A 190 -9.26 4.02 7.84
N PHE A 191 -10.14 4.92 7.41
CA PHE A 191 -9.83 6.26 6.91
C PHE A 191 -8.78 7.04 7.74
N ASP A 192 -9.03 7.25 9.03
CA ASP A 192 -8.08 7.99 9.90
C ASP A 192 -6.79 7.19 10.14
N GLY A 193 -6.87 5.86 10.16
CA GLY A 193 -5.73 4.96 10.32
C GLY A 193 -4.83 4.94 9.07
N MET A 194 -5.42 4.94 7.88
CA MET A 194 -4.71 5.02 6.59
C MET A 194 -3.94 6.32 6.46
N TYR A 195 -4.57 7.44 6.83
CA TYR A 195 -3.91 8.74 6.86
C TYR A 195 -2.66 8.72 7.75
N ARG A 196 -2.80 8.28 9.00
CA ARG A 196 -1.68 8.20 9.94
C ARG A 196 -0.62 7.18 9.55
N TRP A 197 -1.03 6.08 8.93
CA TRP A 197 -0.10 5.10 8.39
C TRP A 197 0.80 5.73 7.33
N LEU A 198 0.23 6.46 6.35
CA LEU A 198 1.00 7.13 5.31
C LEU A 198 1.94 8.20 5.87
N GLN A 199 1.45 9.02 6.80
CA GLN A 199 2.31 9.99 7.50
C GLN A 199 3.48 9.32 8.23
N ALA A 200 3.24 8.16 8.85
CA ALA A 200 4.29 7.41 9.52
C ALA A 200 5.31 6.82 8.54
N ARG A 201 4.86 6.34 7.37
CA ARG A 201 5.75 5.82 6.31
C ARG A 201 6.59 6.93 5.69
N GLU A 202 5.98 8.08 5.39
CA GLU A 202 6.68 9.26 4.89
C GLU A 202 7.75 9.73 5.89
N LYS A 203 7.39 9.85 7.18
CA LYS A 203 8.33 10.24 8.24
C LYS A 203 9.50 9.25 8.39
N GLN A 204 9.30 7.99 8.03
CA GLN A 204 10.35 6.96 8.05
C GLN A 204 11.23 6.98 6.78
N GLY A 205 10.94 7.87 5.82
CA GLY A 205 11.67 7.97 4.56
C GLY A 205 11.34 6.87 3.56
N GLU A 206 10.25 6.12 3.75
CA GLU A 206 9.82 5.11 2.77
C GLU A 206 9.31 5.77 1.47
N PHE A 207 8.87 7.02 1.56
CA PHE A 207 8.66 7.90 0.42
C PHE A 207 8.75 9.37 0.85
N SER A 208 8.96 10.27 -0.12
CA SER A 208 8.86 11.72 0.03
C SER A 208 8.19 12.32 -1.20
N ILE A 209 7.39 13.36 -1.04
CA ILE A 209 6.87 14.17 -2.14
C ILE A 209 7.40 15.58 -1.96
N ASP A 210 8.36 15.97 -2.80
CA ASP A 210 9.16 17.18 -2.58
C ASP A 210 8.46 18.42 -3.15
N ASP A 211 7.56 18.24 -4.13
CA ASP A 211 6.67 19.31 -4.62
C ASP A 211 5.52 19.55 -3.63
N PRO A 212 5.44 20.74 -2.99
CA PRO A 212 4.41 21.03 -1.97
C PRO A 212 2.97 20.94 -2.48
N ARG A 213 2.74 21.21 -3.78
CA ARG A 213 1.41 21.13 -4.38
C ARG A 213 0.98 19.68 -4.53
N LEU A 214 1.90 18.81 -4.99
CA LEU A 214 1.65 17.38 -5.09
C LEU A 214 1.48 16.75 -3.70
N HIS A 215 2.28 17.17 -2.72
CA HIS A 215 2.15 16.73 -1.33
C HIS A 215 0.77 17.05 -0.76
N THR A 216 0.31 18.29 -0.97
CA THR A 216 -1.03 18.73 -0.56
C THR A 216 -2.12 17.91 -1.24
N GLU A 217 -2.03 17.70 -2.56
CA GLU A 217 -3.01 16.92 -3.33
C GLU A 217 -3.06 15.45 -2.92
N PHE A 218 -1.90 14.86 -2.59
CA PHE A 218 -1.81 13.49 -2.11
C PHE A 218 -2.62 13.28 -0.83
N TYR A 219 -2.51 14.20 0.14
CA TYR A 219 -3.22 14.10 1.42
C TYR A 219 -4.64 14.68 1.41
N ALA A 220 -5.03 15.42 0.37
CA ALA A 220 -6.34 16.07 0.26
C ALA A 220 -7.52 15.09 0.45
N TYR A 221 -7.35 13.83 0.07
CA TYR A 221 -8.34 12.78 0.30
C TYR A 221 -8.72 12.66 1.78
N TRP A 222 -7.77 12.72 2.72
CA TRP A 222 -8.08 12.55 4.15
C TRP A 222 -8.42 13.84 4.89
N THR A 223 -8.00 14.98 4.35
CA THR A 223 -8.02 16.26 5.07
C THR A 223 -9.13 17.20 4.61
N THR A 224 -9.38 17.30 3.30
CA THR A 224 -10.26 18.34 2.73
C THR A 224 -11.46 17.77 1.98
N GLN A 225 -11.37 16.54 1.47
CA GLN A 225 -12.46 15.95 0.70
C GLN A 225 -13.68 15.60 1.58
N LYS A 226 -14.87 15.96 1.08
CA LYS A 226 -16.15 15.60 1.70
C LYS A 226 -16.56 14.20 1.27
N HIS A 227 -16.49 13.25 2.21
CA HIS A 227 -16.88 11.85 2.00
C HIS A 227 -18.35 11.55 2.34
N GLY A 228 -19.11 12.58 2.69
CA GLY A 228 -20.54 12.48 2.99
C GLY A 228 -20.86 11.54 4.16
N ALA A 229 -22.07 10.97 4.14
CA ALA A 229 -22.60 10.12 5.21
C ALA A 229 -21.91 8.75 5.34
N PHE A 230 -21.03 8.38 4.39
CA PHE A 230 -20.31 7.12 4.42
C PHE A 230 -19.06 7.15 5.30
N LEU A 231 -18.56 8.35 5.64
CA LEU A 231 -17.50 8.54 6.62
C LEU A 231 -18.12 8.63 8.02
N THR A 232 -17.78 7.70 8.90
CA THR A 232 -18.51 7.55 10.16
C THR A 232 -17.64 7.11 11.33
N ARG A 233 -18.08 7.47 12.55
CA ARG A 233 -17.57 6.97 13.84
C ARG A 233 -18.57 6.03 14.53
N ASP A 234 -19.62 5.62 13.82
CA ASP A 234 -20.65 4.76 14.36
C ASP A 234 -20.06 3.45 14.88
N GLN A 235 -20.29 3.17 16.17
CA GLN A 235 -19.66 2.04 16.85
C GLN A 235 -20.20 0.70 16.35
N LYS A 236 -21.46 0.65 15.88
CA LYS A 236 -22.02 -0.59 15.33
C LYS A 236 -21.31 -0.95 14.03
N ARG A 237 -21.21 -0.01 13.10
CA ARG A 237 -20.48 -0.18 11.83
C ARG A 237 -18.99 -0.50 12.04
N ILE A 238 -18.35 0.12 13.03
CA ILE A 238 -16.96 -0.20 13.38
C ILE A 238 -16.84 -1.64 13.88
N ARG A 239 -17.77 -2.12 14.71
CA ARG A 239 -17.77 -3.53 15.16
C ARG A 239 -17.96 -4.49 13.99
N GLU A 240 -18.92 -4.21 13.11
CA GLU A 240 -19.16 -5.00 11.88
C GLU A 240 -17.93 -5.02 10.97
N PHE A 241 -17.23 -3.89 10.83
CA PHE A 241 -15.96 -3.82 10.10
C PHE A 241 -14.86 -4.67 10.76
N LEU A 242 -14.70 -4.60 12.09
CA LEU A 242 -13.64 -5.30 12.80
C LEU A 242 -13.87 -6.81 12.90
N SER A 243 -15.14 -7.22 12.87
CA SER A 243 -15.59 -8.60 13.01
C SER A 243 -16.86 -8.81 12.17
N PRO A 244 -16.72 -8.93 10.84
CA PRO A 244 -17.86 -9.18 9.97
C PRO A 244 -18.29 -10.64 10.06
N ASP A 245 -19.59 -10.92 9.90
CA ASP A 245 -20.19 -12.27 9.97
C ASP A 245 -19.43 -13.34 9.18
N TRP A 246 -18.98 -12.99 7.97
CA TRP A 246 -18.22 -13.87 7.07
C TRP A 246 -16.80 -14.20 7.56
N ALA A 247 -16.30 -13.51 8.58
CA ALA A 247 -14.96 -13.70 9.13
C ALA A 247 -14.92 -14.42 10.49
N HIS A 248 -16.07 -14.64 11.16
CA HIS A 248 -16.10 -15.15 12.54
C HIS A 248 -15.54 -16.56 12.74
N GLN A 249 -15.57 -17.41 11.71
CA GLN A 249 -15.04 -18.78 11.77
C GLN A 249 -13.86 -18.99 10.82
N LEU A 250 -13.22 -17.90 10.35
CA LEU A 250 -11.94 -18.05 9.67
C LEU A 250 -11.00 -18.79 10.63
N PRO A 251 -10.25 -19.80 10.14
CA PRO A 251 -9.26 -20.49 10.96
C PRO A 251 -8.42 -19.42 11.65
N ARG A 252 -8.24 -19.51 12.97
CA ARG A 252 -7.32 -18.62 13.70
C ARG A 252 -5.92 -18.93 13.19
N ALA A 253 -5.55 -18.37 12.04
CA ALA A 253 -4.17 -18.24 11.62
C ALA A 253 -3.53 -17.35 12.69
N GLU A 254 -2.95 -18.04 13.68
CA GLU A 254 -2.08 -17.65 14.76
C GLU A 254 -2.24 -16.21 15.26
N GLN A 255 -2.61 -16.07 16.53
CA GLN A 255 -2.74 -14.82 17.29
C GLN A 255 -1.38 -14.08 17.45
N HIS A 256 -0.71 -13.75 16.34
CA HIS A 256 0.54 -12.99 16.28
C HIS A 256 0.31 -11.48 16.17
N PHE A 257 -0.87 -10.99 16.54
CA PHE A 257 -1.03 -9.60 16.96
C PHE A 257 -0.55 -9.47 18.41
N LYS A 258 0.69 -9.89 18.71
CA LYS A 258 1.36 -9.46 19.94
C LYS A 258 1.41 -7.94 19.86
N LYS A 259 0.91 -7.26 20.90
CA LYS A 259 1.06 -5.82 21.12
C LYS A 259 2.47 -5.41 20.67
N LEU A 260 2.57 -4.55 19.67
CA LEU A 260 3.84 -3.90 19.37
C LEU A 260 4.28 -3.15 20.63
N PRO A 261 5.59 -3.17 20.97
CA PRO A 261 6.08 -2.45 22.14
C PRO A 261 5.69 -0.99 21.99
N GLU A 262 5.08 -0.44 23.04
CA GLU A 262 4.87 0.99 23.17
C GLU A 262 6.21 1.67 22.92
N THR A 263 6.30 2.47 21.86
CA THR A 263 7.41 3.40 21.70
C THR A 263 7.39 4.31 22.91
N LYS A 264 8.30 4.05 23.86
CA LYS A 264 8.51 4.93 25.00
C LYS A 264 8.73 6.34 24.45
N PRO A 265 8.00 7.36 24.94
CA PRO A 265 8.32 8.72 24.58
C PRO A 265 9.75 8.99 25.03
N ASN A 266 10.58 9.52 24.13
CA ASN A 266 11.88 10.07 24.49
C ASN A 266 11.68 11.08 25.61
N GLN A 267 12.08 10.70 26.82
CA GLN A 267 12.28 11.65 27.91
C GLN A 267 13.52 12.45 27.54
N LYS A 268 13.33 13.78 27.45
CA LYS A 268 14.41 14.76 27.46
C LYS A 268 15.11 14.73 28.81
#